data_AF-A0A847J676-F1
#
_entry.id   AF-A0A847J676-F1
#
_cell.length_a   1.000
_cell.length_b   1.000
_cell.length_c   1.000
_cell.angle_alpha   90.00
_cell.angle_beta   90.00
_cell.angle_gamma   90.00
#
_symmetry.space_group_name_H-M   'P 1'
#
loop_
_entity.id
_entity.type
_entity.pdbx_description
1 polymer ?
#
loop_
_entity_poly.entity_id
_entity_poly.type
_entity_poly.pdbx_seq_one_letter_code
_entity_poly.pdbx_strand_id
1 'polypeptide(L)'
;MSMMSALAISLSGMNAAARRLETSASNVANVDTVGALPTASRQSTVYRAEAVVQTDVSGGGVATSVVRTSPDWTPRFQPSSTFADTSGLVAAPSVDLASEAATQISAKLAYQASAKATKVEEEMAKSTIDAFA
;
A
#
# COMPACT_ATOMS: atom_id res chain seq x y z
N MET A 1 7.63 -12.67 26.86
CA MET A 1 7.89 -12.32 25.45
C MET A 1 9.40 -12.30 25.26
N SER A 2 9.92 -12.94 24.23
CA SER A 2 11.37 -13.00 23.97
C SER A 2 11.82 -11.76 23.18
N MET A 3 13.06 -11.27 23.38
CA MET A 3 13.62 -10.17 22.57
C MET A 3 13.54 -10.49 21.06
N MET A 4 13.69 -11.77 20.68
CA MET A 4 13.52 -12.23 19.29
C MET A 4 12.11 -11.99 18.74
N SER A 5 11.08 -12.07 19.60
CA SER A 5 9.69 -11.84 19.19
C SER A 5 9.38 -10.36 18.98
N ALA A 6 10.02 -9.46 19.74
CA ALA A 6 9.84 -8.02 19.58
C ALA A 6 10.45 -7.51 18.25
N LEU A 7 11.65 -8.02 17.91
CA LEU A 7 12.29 -7.76 16.61
C LEU A 7 11.45 -8.26 15.44
N ALA A 8 10.88 -9.46 15.55
CA ALA A 8 10.01 -10.04 14.53
C ALA A 8 8.73 -9.21 14.33
N ILE A 9 8.14 -8.69 15.41
CA ILE A 9 6.97 -7.80 15.35
C ILE A 9 7.34 -6.50 14.66
N SER A 10 8.43 -5.85 15.07
CA SER A 10 8.92 -4.60 14.47
C SER A 10 9.23 -4.77 12.98
N LEU A 11 9.86 -5.89 12.59
CA LEU A 11 10.13 -6.22 11.18
C LEU A 11 8.84 -6.45 10.39
N SER A 12 7.86 -7.14 10.97
CA SER A 12 6.54 -7.34 10.32
C SER A 12 5.82 -6.01 10.09
N GLY A 13 5.86 -5.08 11.06
CA GLY A 13 5.30 -3.74 10.93
C GLY A 13 6.01 -2.91 9.86
N MET A 14 7.34 -3.03 9.78
CA MET A 14 8.16 -2.38 8.76
C MET A 14 7.83 -2.89 7.35
N ASN A 15 7.74 -4.21 7.16
CA ASN A 15 7.32 -4.81 5.89
C ASN A 15 5.89 -4.41 5.51
N ALA A 16 4.99 -4.35 6.49
CA ALA A 16 3.61 -3.94 6.26
C ALA A 16 3.52 -2.47 5.80
N ALA A 17 4.31 -1.59 6.41
CA ALA A 17 4.42 -0.19 6.03
C ALA A 17 5.05 0.00 4.64
N ALA A 18 6.11 -0.76 4.33
CA ALA A 18 6.73 -0.76 3.01
C ALA A 18 5.73 -1.19 1.92
N ARG A 19 4.96 -2.26 2.16
CA ARG A 19 3.94 -2.73 1.21
C ARG A 19 2.85 -1.69 0.96
N ARG A 20 2.42 -0.98 2.00
CA ARG A 20 1.46 0.15 1.87
C ARG A 20 2.02 1.27 1.01
N LEU A 21 3.28 1.63 1.22
CA LEU A 21 3.95 2.67 0.43
C LEU A 21 4.08 2.26 -1.04
N GLU A 22 4.49 1.03 -1.32
CA GLU A 22 4.61 0.49 -2.67
C GLU A 22 3.26 0.46 -3.41
N THR A 23 2.21 -0.01 -2.73
CA THR A 23 0.87 -0.12 -3.32
C THR A 23 0.32 1.28 -3.64
N SER A 24 0.49 2.23 -2.72
CA SER A 24 0.11 3.62 -2.94
C SER A 24 0.91 4.26 -4.08
N ALA A 25 2.22 4.02 -4.16
CA ALA A 25 3.05 4.52 -5.25
C ALA A 25 2.61 3.94 -6.60
N SER A 26 2.23 2.65 -6.64
CA SER A 26 1.67 2.02 -7.84
C SER A 26 0.35 2.68 -8.26
N ASN A 27 -0.55 2.95 -7.32
CA ASN A 27 -1.82 3.63 -7.60
C ASN A 27 -1.60 5.04 -8.15
N VAL A 28 -0.70 5.81 -7.54
CA VAL A 28 -0.36 7.17 -7.99
C VAL A 28 0.31 7.15 -9.36
N ALA A 29 1.24 6.21 -9.61
CA ALA A 29 1.92 6.09 -10.90
C ALA A 29 0.96 5.74 -12.05
N ASN A 30 -0.11 4.97 -11.75
CA ASN A 30 -1.07 4.53 -12.75
C ASN A 30 -2.39 5.32 -12.71
N VAL A 31 -2.48 6.44 -11.98
CA VAL A 31 -3.72 7.24 -11.84
C VAL A 31 -4.29 7.73 -13.17
N ASP A 32 -3.42 7.97 -14.14
CA ASP A 32 -3.78 8.44 -15.49
C ASP A 32 -3.82 7.32 -16.53
N THR A 33 -3.67 6.06 -16.11
CA THR A 33 -3.79 4.89 -16.99
C THR A 33 -5.26 4.59 -17.27
N VAL A 34 -5.80 5.34 -18.22
CA VAL A 34 -7.18 5.20 -18.69
C VAL A 34 -7.35 4.00 -19.64
N GLY A 35 -8.54 3.43 -19.65
CA GLY A 35 -8.92 2.34 -20.54
C GLY A 35 -10.27 2.60 -21.21
N ALA A 36 -10.62 1.72 -22.15
CA ALA A 36 -11.95 1.75 -22.75
C ALA A 36 -13.02 1.46 -21.69
N LEU A 37 -14.18 2.09 -21.79
CA LEU A 37 -15.31 1.78 -20.92
C LEU A 37 -15.69 0.30 -21.06
N PRO A 38 -15.92 -0.41 -19.93
CA PRO A 38 -16.35 -1.80 -20.01
C PRO A 38 -17.73 -1.86 -20.65
N THR A 39 -17.88 -2.73 -21.64
CA THR A 39 -19.16 -3.04 -22.28
C THR A 39 -19.55 -4.48 -21.94
N ALA A 40 -20.79 -4.87 -22.21
CA ALA A 40 -21.33 -6.20 -21.90
C ALA A 40 -20.49 -7.36 -22.49
N SER A 41 -19.69 -7.11 -23.53
CA SER A 41 -18.82 -8.08 -24.20
C SER A 41 -17.32 -7.92 -23.94
N ARG A 42 -16.87 -6.85 -23.27
CA ARG A 42 -15.45 -6.55 -23.11
C ARG A 42 -15.14 -5.90 -21.77
N GLN A 43 -14.28 -6.54 -20.99
CA GLN A 43 -13.72 -5.95 -19.78
C GLN A 43 -12.81 -4.77 -20.12
N SER A 44 -12.87 -3.73 -19.30
CA SER A 44 -11.99 -2.58 -19.42
C SER A 44 -10.55 -2.98 -19.12
N THR A 45 -9.61 -2.47 -19.92
CA THR A 45 -8.16 -2.60 -19.71
C THR A 45 -7.60 -1.52 -18.76
N VAL A 46 -8.48 -0.77 -18.10
CA VAL A 46 -8.11 0.27 -17.14
C VAL A 46 -7.32 -0.32 -15.96
N TYR A 47 -6.36 0.45 -15.46
CA TYR A 47 -5.67 0.11 -14.23
C TYR A 47 -6.68 0.05 -13.06
N ARG A 48 -6.50 -0.94 -12.17
CA ARG A 48 -7.35 -1.15 -11.01
C ARG A 48 -6.56 -0.79 -9.77
N ALA A 49 -7.08 0.17 -9.01
CA ALA A 49 -6.46 0.59 -7.77
C ALA A 49 -6.39 -0.59 -6.79
N GLU A 50 -5.28 -0.67 -6.06
CA GLU A 50 -5.03 -1.70 -5.06
C GLU A 50 -4.98 -1.08 -3.65
N ALA A 51 -5.40 -1.83 -2.65
CA ALA A 51 -5.35 -1.44 -1.25
C ALA A 51 -4.69 -2.56 -0.43
N VAL A 52 -3.95 -2.18 0.61
CA VAL A 52 -3.33 -3.13 1.53
C VAL A 52 -4.23 -3.32 2.74
N VAL A 53 -4.65 -4.56 2.97
CA VAL A 53 -5.33 -4.99 4.20
C VAL A 53 -4.28 -5.52 5.16
N GLN A 54 -4.29 -5.00 6.38
CA GLN A 54 -3.45 -5.47 7.48
C GLN A 54 -4.28 -6.40 8.35
N THR A 55 -3.69 -7.52 8.74
CA THR A 55 -4.31 -8.52 9.62
C THR A 55 -3.36 -8.86 10.74
N ASP A 56 -3.90 -8.99 11.95
CA ASP A 56 -3.10 -9.35 13.12
C ASP A 56 -2.70 -10.82 13.05
N VAL A 57 -1.44 -11.08 13.38
CA VAL A 57 -0.90 -12.45 13.43
C VAL A 57 -0.96 -12.98 14.86
N SER A 58 -1.45 -14.22 15.02
CA SER A 58 -1.45 -14.89 16.32
C SER A 58 -0.01 -15.02 16.84
N GLY A 59 0.27 -14.45 18.01
CA GLY A 59 1.63 -14.38 18.57
C GLY A 59 2.33 -13.03 18.36
N GLY A 60 1.66 -12.07 17.71
CA GLY A 60 2.14 -10.70 17.51
C GLY A 60 2.62 -10.45 16.09
N GLY A 61 2.53 -9.19 15.67
CA GLY A 61 2.93 -8.74 14.34
C GLY A 61 1.78 -8.62 13.36
N VAL A 62 2.11 -8.21 12.14
CA VAL A 62 1.13 -7.86 11.10
C VAL A 62 1.43 -8.61 9.82
N ALA A 63 0.40 -9.24 9.26
CA ALA A 63 0.42 -9.77 7.90
C ALA A 63 -0.30 -8.80 6.96
N THR A 64 0.17 -8.71 5.72
CA THR A 64 -0.43 -7.87 4.68
C THR A 64 -0.98 -8.71 3.55
N SER A 65 -2.13 -8.30 3.04
CA SER A 65 -2.71 -8.79 1.80
C SER A 65 -3.08 -7.61 0.92
N VAL A 66 -2.90 -7.74 -0.40
CA VAL A 66 -3.31 -6.72 -1.36
C VAL A 66 -4.66 -7.13 -1.95
N VAL A 67 -5.60 -6.20 -1.92
CA VAL A 67 -6.95 -6.38 -2.47
C VAL A 67 -7.21 -5.27 -3.49
N ARG A 68 -8.12 -5.52 -4.44
CA ARG A 68 -8.55 -4.49 -5.37
C ARG A 68 -9.58 -3.58 -4.72
N THR A 69 -9.47 -2.30 -4.99
CA THR A 69 -10.41 -1.29 -4.50
C THR A 69 -11.71 -1.36 -5.31
N SER A 70 -12.85 -1.29 -4.62
CA SER A 70 -14.18 -1.19 -5.26
C SER A 70 -14.79 0.18 -4.94
N PRO A 71 -15.25 0.96 -5.93
CA PRO A 71 -15.33 0.63 -7.35
C PRO A 71 -13.97 0.59 -8.05
N ASP A 72 -13.82 -0.32 -9.03
CA ASP A 72 -12.56 -0.52 -9.75
C ASP A 72 -12.17 0.68 -10.64
N TRP A 73 -13.16 1.41 -11.16
CA TRP A 73 -12.98 2.52 -12.11
C TRP A 73 -14.12 3.54 -12.00
N THR A 74 -13.87 4.74 -12.50
CA THR A 74 -14.84 5.82 -12.63
C THR A 74 -14.80 6.39 -14.05
N PRO A 75 -15.95 6.74 -14.66
CA PRO A 75 -15.97 7.38 -15.97
C PRO A 75 -15.38 8.79 -15.88
N ARG A 76 -14.42 9.11 -16.75
CA ARG A 76 -13.80 10.44 -16.87
C ARG A 76 -13.95 10.95 -18.29
N PHE A 77 -14.24 12.24 -18.46
CA PHE A 77 -14.31 12.85 -19.78
C PHE A 77 -12.91 13.16 -20.29
N GLN A 78 -12.50 12.49 -21.37
CA GLN A 78 -11.20 12.67 -22.03
C GLN A 78 -11.33 12.41 -23.54
N PRO A 79 -11.88 13.37 -24.31
CA PRO A 79 -12.20 13.19 -25.72
C PRO A 79 -10.96 13.04 -26.63
N SER A 80 -9.77 13.41 -26.15
CA SER A 80 -8.51 13.25 -26.87
C SER A 80 -7.89 11.85 -26.75
N SER A 81 -8.46 10.96 -25.93
CA SER A 81 -7.95 9.59 -25.73
C SER A 81 -8.38 8.67 -26.86
N THR A 82 -7.48 7.79 -27.32
CA THR A 82 -7.81 6.72 -28.27
C THR A 82 -8.84 5.74 -27.72
N PHE A 83 -8.98 5.66 -26.40
CA PHE A 83 -9.93 4.79 -25.71
C PHE A 83 -11.29 5.45 -25.43
N ALA A 84 -11.49 6.70 -25.86
CA ALA A 84 -12.72 7.43 -25.64
C ALA A 84 -13.88 6.81 -26.44
N ASP A 85 -15.05 6.74 -25.82
CA ASP A 85 -16.28 6.35 -26.51
C ASP A 85 -16.82 7.49 -27.40
N THR A 86 -17.97 7.27 -28.04
CA THR A 86 -18.66 8.27 -28.88
C THR A 86 -19.02 9.56 -28.13
N SER A 87 -19.06 9.51 -26.80
CA SER A 87 -19.37 10.63 -25.91
C SER A 87 -18.12 11.29 -25.32
N GLY A 88 -16.91 10.82 -25.68
CA GLY A 88 -15.64 11.32 -25.16
C GLY A 88 -15.27 10.79 -23.76
N LEU A 89 -15.92 9.73 -23.29
CA LEU A 89 -15.70 9.16 -21.96
C LEU A 89 -14.71 7.99 -22.00
N VAL A 90 -13.88 7.90 -20.96
CA VAL A 90 -12.93 6.80 -20.71
C VAL A 90 -13.16 6.23 -19.32
N ALA A 91 -12.79 4.96 -19.13
CA ALA A 91 -12.67 4.41 -17.79
C ALA A 91 -11.35 4.88 -17.18
N ALA A 92 -11.41 5.61 -16.07
CA ALA A 92 -10.25 6.01 -15.29
C ALA A 92 -10.18 5.20 -13.98
N PRO A 93 -8.98 4.92 -13.45
CA PRO A 93 -8.84 4.30 -12.14
C PRO A 93 -9.51 5.12 -11.05
N SER A 94 -10.14 4.44 -10.08
CA SER A 94 -10.74 5.10 -8.91
C SER A 94 -9.68 5.38 -7.83
N VAL A 95 -8.69 6.21 -8.15
CA VAL A 95 -7.61 6.60 -7.23
C VAL A 95 -7.83 8.04 -6.77
N ASP A 96 -7.80 8.25 -5.45
CA ASP A 96 -7.79 9.59 -4.85
C ASP A 96 -6.37 9.95 -4.40
N LEU A 97 -5.75 10.90 -5.11
CA LEU A 97 -4.40 11.36 -4.82
C LEU A 97 -4.23 11.93 -3.41
N ALA A 98 -5.26 12.54 -2.83
CA ALA A 98 -5.19 13.08 -1.48
C ALA A 98 -5.10 11.95 -0.44
N SER A 99 -5.94 10.92 -0.61
CA SER A 99 -5.93 9.72 0.23
C SER A 99 -4.64 8.91 0.06
N GLU A 100 -4.12 8.80 -1.17
CA GLU A 100 -2.85 8.14 -1.43
C GLU A 100 -1.68 8.89 -0.78
N ALA A 101 -1.63 10.22 -0.89
CA ALA A 101 -0.61 11.02 -0.21
C ALA A 101 -0.64 10.83 1.31
N ALA A 102 -1.84 10.83 1.91
CA ALA A 102 -2.01 10.53 3.33
C ALA A 102 -1.56 9.11 3.70
N THR A 103 -1.83 8.14 2.82
CA THR A 103 -1.37 6.76 2.96
C THR A 103 0.16 6.65 2.92
N GLN A 104 0.82 7.36 1.99
CA GLN A 104 2.29 7.38 1.90
C GLN A 104 2.92 8.02 3.14
N ILE A 105 2.37 9.14 3.61
CA ILE A 105 2.85 9.82 4.82
C ILE A 105 2.69 8.91 6.05
N SER A 106 1.50 8.33 6.24
CA SER A 106 1.24 7.42 7.37
C SER A 106 2.11 6.17 7.32
N ALA A 107 2.29 5.57 6.14
CA ALA A 107 3.18 4.42 5.94
C ALA A 107 4.64 4.77 6.26
N LYS A 108 5.14 5.91 5.78
CA LYS A 108 6.49 6.40 6.10
C LYS A 108 6.69 6.55 7.61
N LEU A 109 5.74 7.18 8.30
CA LEU A 109 5.81 7.36 9.75
C LEU A 109 5.78 6.02 10.49
N ALA A 110 4.93 5.07 10.07
CA ALA A 110 4.86 3.73 10.65
C ALA A 110 6.17 2.93 10.45
N TYR A 111 6.78 3.04 9.27
CA TYR A 111 8.09 2.45 8.98
C TYR A 111 9.16 3.05 9.90
N GLN A 112 9.22 4.38 10.02
CA GLN A 112 10.18 5.07 10.87
C GLN A 112 10.00 4.70 12.35
N ALA A 113 8.75 4.59 12.83
CA ALA A 113 8.46 4.17 14.19
C ALA A 113 8.93 2.74 14.46
N SER A 114 8.65 1.81 13.53
CA SER A 114 9.07 0.41 13.64
C SER A 114 10.60 0.27 13.60
N ALA A 115 11.27 1.00 12.71
CA ALA A 115 12.73 1.03 12.63
C ALA A 115 13.37 1.60 13.90
N LYS A 116 12.76 2.62 14.51
CA LYS A 116 13.24 3.18 15.79
C LYS A 116 13.08 2.16 16.93
N ALA A 117 11.97 1.41 16.96
CA ALA A 117 11.76 0.34 17.93
C ALA A 117 12.82 -0.76 17.80
N THR A 118 13.09 -1.22 16.57
CA THR A 118 14.18 -2.17 16.28
C THR A 118 15.53 -1.67 16.79
N LYS A 119 15.86 -0.40 16.55
CA LYS A 119 17.12 0.19 17.02
C LYS A 119 17.24 0.17 18.56
N VAL A 120 16.16 0.51 19.27
CA VAL A 120 16.13 0.45 20.73
C VAL A 120 16.30 -0.98 21.24
N GLU A 121 15.66 -1.95 20.58
CA GLU A 121 15.82 -3.38 20.92
C GLU A 121 17.26 -3.87 20.71
N GLU A 122 17.91 -3.48 19.60
CA GLU A 122 19.32 -3.77 19.34
C GLU A 122 20.25 -3.17 20.41
N GLU A 123 20.01 -1.92 20.80
CA GLU A 123 20.78 -1.25 21.87
C GLU A 123 20.61 -1.97 23.22
N MET A 124 19.39 -2.38 23.57
CA MET A 124 19.11 -3.14 24.78
C MET A 124 19.76 -4.54 24.75
N ALA A 125 19.70 -5.23 23.60
CA ALA A 125 20.33 -6.53 23.42
C ALA A 125 21.84 -6.45 23.56
N LYS A 126 22.47 -5.45 22.92
CA LYS A 126 23.91 -5.18 23.07
C LYS A 126 24.29 -4.88 24.51
N SER A 127 23.58 -3.97 25.17
CA SER A 127 23.83 -3.66 26.59
C SER A 127 23.69 -4.88 27.49
N THR A 128 22.79 -5.80 27.16
CA THR A 128 22.62 -7.05 27.91
C THR A 128 23.82 -7.98 27.69
N ILE A 129 24.25 -8.16 26.44
CA ILE A 129 25.45 -8.98 26.12
C ILE A 129 26.69 -8.41 26.81
N ASP A 130 26.90 -7.09 26.73
CA ASP A 130 28.03 -6.41 27.35
C ASP A 130 28.02 -6.52 28.88
N ALA A 131 26.85 -6.64 29.53
CA ALA A 131 26.74 -6.81 30.98
C ALA A 131 27.08 -8.23 31.47
N PHE A 132 27.09 -9.22 30.57
CA PHE A 132 27.46 -10.61 30.88
C PHE A 132 28.84 -11.01 30.34
N ALA A 133 29.54 -10.10 29.65
CA ALA A 133 30.92 -10.26 29.18
C ALA A 133 31.92 -9.73 30.23
#